data_AF-A0A3D9XYV0-F1
#
_entry.id   AF-A0A3D9XYV0-F1
#
_cell.length_a   1.000
_cell.length_b   1.000
_cell.length_c   1.000
_cell.angle_alpha   90.00
_cell.angle_beta   90.00
_cell.angle_gamma   90.00
#
_symmetry.space_group_name_H-M   'P 1'
#
loop_
_entity.id
_entity.type
_entity.pdbx_description
1 polymer ?
#
loop_
_entity_poly.entity_id
_entity_poly.type
_entity_poly.pdbx_seq_one_letter_code
_entity_poly.pdbx_strand_id
1 'polypeptide(L)'
;MPTEPTFIRPAPQRVYVAIYEHPHGTDVRVFANEDQAMCWRTGLAKEWWSNAFEDVPPPDDKIGEEYFERMLERDEFFSTVQRDIETSDHAQADPAGLGPNSDTESLA
;
A
#
# COMPACT_ATOMS: atom_id res chain seq x y z
N MET A 1 -2.90 15.40 -42.45
CA MET A 1 -2.54 15.82 -41.09
C MET A 1 -2.54 14.56 -40.22
N PRO A 2 -1.39 14.07 -39.74
CA PRO A 2 -1.39 13.04 -38.70
C PRO A 2 -1.75 13.72 -37.38
N THR A 3 -2.83 13.27 -36.75
CA THR A 3 -3.19 13.67 -35.40
C THR A 3 -2.23 12.95 -34.45
N GLU A 4 -1.32 13.68 -33.81
CA GLU A 4 -0.48 13.13 -32.75
C GLU A 4 -1.39 12.53 -31.67
N PRO A 5 -1.20 11.26 -31.27
CA PRO A 5 -1.96 10.69 -30.17
C PRO A 5 -1.49 11.37 -28.89
N THR A 6 -2.38 12.16 -28.29
CA THR A 6 -2.19 12.69 -26.94
C THR A 6 -2.04 11.50 -25.99
N PHE A 7 -0.82 11.18 -25.60
CA PHE A 7 -0.54 10.24 -24.52
C PHE A 7 -1.03 10.86 -23.22
N ILE A 8 -2.28 10.58 -22.86
CA ILE A 8 -2.79 10.90 -21.53
C ILE A 8 -2.11 9.92 -20.58
N ARG A 9 -1.06 10.38 -19.88
CA ARG A 9 -0.53 9.64 -18.74
C ARG A 9 -1.64 9.51 -17.71
N PRO A 10 -2.01 8.29 -17.28
CA PRO A 10 -3.00 8.15 -16.21
C PRO A 10 -2.49 8.88 -14.97
N ALA A 11 -3.39 9.53 -14.26
CA ALA A 11 -3.05 10.13 -12.97
C ALA A 11 -2.47 9.05 -12.05
N PRO A 12 -1.42 9.35 -11.27
CA PRO A 12 -0.79 8.36 -10.43
C PRO A 12 -1.79 7.84 -9.40
N GLN A 13 -1.78 6.53 -9.17
CA GLN A 13 -2.74 5.88 -8.28
C GLN A 13 -2.44 6.25 -6.84
N ARG A 14 -3.42 6.83 -6.16
CA ARG A 14 -3.33 7.22 -4.75
C ARG A 14 -3.55 6.03 -3.82
N VAL A 15 -2.74 5.94 -2.77
CA VAL A 15 -2.77 4.91 -1.74
C VAL A 15 -2.59 5.51 -0.35
N TYR A 16 -2.91 4.72 0.67
CA TYR A 16 -2.78 5.06 2.08
C TYR A 16 -1.82 4.08 2.73
N VAL A 17 -0.68 4.58 3.20
CA VAL A 17 0.33 3.80 3.90
C VAL A 17 0.04 3.92 5.39
N ALA A 18 -0.35 2.83 6.02
CA ALA A 18 -0.51 2.73 7.46
C ALA A 18 0.77 2.17 8.07
N ILE A 19 1.23 2.81 9.14
CA ILE A 19 2.49 2.51 9.81
C ILE A 19 2.17 2.33 11.29
N TYR A 20 2.48 1.16 11.82
CA TYR A 20 2.37 0.82 13.23
C TYR A 20 3.78 0.64 13.80
N GLU A 21 4.18 1.52 14.70
CA GLU A 21 5.47 1.50 15.37
C GLU A 21 5.28 0.98 16.79
N HIS A 22 6.07 -0.02 17.17
CA HIS A 22 6.03 -0.63 18.50
C HIS A 22 7.45 -1.03 18.95
N PRO A 23 7.67 -1.37 20.23
CA PRO A 23 9.01 -1.60 20.78
C PRO A 23 9.84 -2.70 20.11
N HIS A 24 9.21 -3.54 19.28
CA HIS A 24 9.86 -4.65 18.58
C HIS A 24 10.07 -4.41 17.08
N GLY A 25 9.59 -3.29 16.55
CA GLY A 25 9.73 -2.96 15.13
C GLY A 25 8.61 -2.08 14.59
N THR A 26 8.52 -2.08 13.27
CA THR A 26 7.51 -1.31 12.54
C THR A 26 6.81 -2.21 11.55
N ASP A 27 5.48 -2.27 11.66
CA ASP A 27 4.62 -2.92 10.69
C ASP A 27 4.07 -1.88 9.71
N VAL A 28 4.21 -2.15 8.41
CA VAL A 28 3.74 -1.25 7.34
C VAL A 28 2.76 -1.99 6.45
N ARG A 29 1.60 -1.38 6.19
CA ARG A 29 0.61 -1.87 5.23
C ARG A 29 0.13 -0.77 4.29
N VAL A 30 -0.17 -1.14 3.05
CA VAL A 30 -0.64 -0.21 2.01
C VAL A 30 -2.08 -0.56 1.65
N PHE A 31 -2.95 0.43 1.64
CA PHE A 31 -4.37 0.31 1.35
C PHE A 31 -4.79 1.21 0.20
N ALA A 32 -5.82 0.80 -0.53
CA ALA A 32 -6.38 1.58 -1.62
C ALA A 32 -7.24 2.76 -1.12
N ASN A 33 -7.75 2.67 0.11
CA ASN A 33 -8.59 3.69 0.74
C ASN A 33 -8.21 3.88 2.22
N GLU A 34 -8.53 5.05 2.75
CA GLU A 34 -8.25 5.45 4.13
C GLU A 34 -9.03 4.60 5.13
N ASP A 35 -10.29 4.30 4.83
CA ASP A 35 -11.16 3.50 5.70
C ASP A 35 -10.55 2.14 6.02
N GLN A 36 -9.91 1.48 5.05
CA GLN A 36 -9.21 0.21 5.28
C GLN A 36 -7.99 0.36 6.21
N ALA A 37 -7.25 1.47 6.10
CA ALA A 37 -6.16 1.76 7.02
C ALA A 37 -6.68 1.97 8.44
N MET A 38 -7.79 2.68 8.59
CA MET A 38 -8.45 2.90 9.89
C MET A 38 -9.07 1.62 10.45
N CYS A 39 -9.64 0.75 9.60
CA CYS A 39 -10.08 -0.58 10.00
C CYS A 39 -8.92 -1.43 10.54
N TRP A 40 -7.74 -1.33 9.93
CA TRP A 40 -6.56 -2.02 10.44
C TRP A 40 -6.13 -1.47 11.80
N ARG A 41 -6.15 -0.15 12.02
CA ARG A 41 -5.94 0.47 13.33
C ARG A 41 -6.86 -0.11 14.40
N THR A 42 -8.16 -0.14 14.11
CA THR A 42 -9.18 -0.71 15.01
C THR A 42 -8.93 -2.21 15.26
N GLY A 43 -8.51 -2.95 14.24
CA GLY A 43 -8.14 -4.36 14.36
C GLY A 43 -6.98 -4.59 15.33
N LEU A 44 -5.90 -3.80 15.21
CA LEU A 44 -4.76 -3.83 16.12
C LEU A 44 -5.21 -3.53 17.56
N ALA A 45 -5.95 -2.45 17.75
CA ALA A 45 -6.43 -2.07 19.07
C ALA A 45 -7.27 -3.18 19.73
N LYS A 46 -8.16 -3.83 18.98
CA LYS A 46 -8.95 -4.96 19.49
C LYS A 46 -8.11 -6.18 19.87
N GLU A 47 -7.11 -6.50 19.04
CA GLU A 47 -6.22 -7.64 19.27
C GLU A 47 -5.38 -7.44 20.53
N TRP A 48 -4.89 -6.23 20.74
CA TRP A 48 -3.94 -5.92 21.81
C TRP A 48 -4.57 -5.34 23.07
N TRP A 49 -5.86 -4.94 23.04
CA TRP A 49 -6.53 -4.31 24.17
C TRP A 49 -6.39 -5.12 25.46
N SER A 50 -6.79 -6.39 25.44
CA SER A 50 -6.77 -7.25 26.64
C SER A 50 -5.36 -7.60 27.12
N ASN A 51 -4.33 -7.38 26.30
CA ASN A 51 -2.93 -7.53 26.69
C ASN A 51 -2.39 -6.23 27.33
N ALA A 52 -2.89 -5.08 26.87
CA ALA A 52 -2.45 -3.77 27.30
C ALA A 52 -3.17 -3.25 28.55
N PHE A 53 -4.46 -3.56 28.67
CA PHE A 53 -5.39 -3.01 29.66
C PHE A 53 -6.30 -4.13 30.22
N GLU A 54 -6.66 -4.01 31.50
CA GLU A 54 -7.61 -4.93 32.15
C GLU A 54 -9.07 -4.47 32.00
N ASP A 55 -9.29 -3.28 31.44
CA ASP A 55 -10.60 -2.65 31.28
C ASP A 55 -11.42 -3.23 30.12
N VAL A 56 -12.73 -3.02 30.16
CA VAL A 56 -13.63 -3.38 29.05
C VAL A 56 -13.28 -2.53 27.82
N PRO A 57 -13.09 -3.14 26.64
CA PRO A 57 -12.79 -2.39 25.43
C PRO A 57 -13.93 -1.44 25.02
N PRO A 58 -13.59 -0.22 24.58
CA PRO A 58 -14.52 0.71 23.92
C PRO A 58 -15.17 0.09 22.68
N PRO A 59 -16.26 0.68 22.16
CA PRO A 59 -16.84 0.25 20.90
C PRO A 59 -15.88 0.46 19.71
N ASP A 60 -16.12 -0.27 18.62
CA ASP A 60 -15.26 -0.37 17.43
C ASP A 60 -14.86 0.98 16.81
N ASP A 61 -15.76 1.96 16.86
CA ASP A 61 -15.54 3.30 16.32
C ASP A 61 -14.58 4.14 17.20
N LYS A 62 -14.34 3.72 18.45
CA LYS A 62 -13.51 4.44 19.43
C LYS A 62 -12.26 3.69 19.87
N ILE A 63 -12.29 2.36 19.90
CA ILE A 63 -11.19 1.56 20.43
C ILE A 63 -9.85 1.85 19.75
N GLY A 64 -9.85 2.08 18.44
CA GLY A 64 -8.63 2.41 17.69
C GLY A 64 -8.03 3.77 18.06
N GLU A 65 -8.86 4.77 18.32
CA GLU A 65 -8.38 6.09 18.77
C GLU A 65 -7.85 5.99 20.20
N GLU A 66 -8.67 5.42 21.09
CA GLU A 66 -8.38 5.38 22.52
C GLU A 66 -7.19 4.49 22.88
N TYR A 67 -6.98 3.36 22.17
CA TYR A 67 -5.80 2.51 22.36
C TYR A 67 -4.53 3.30 22.07
N PHE A 68 -4.45 3.92 20.89
CA PHE A 68 -3.24 4.62 20.46
C PHE A 68 -3.00 5.93 21.22
N GLU A 69 -4.05 6.63 21.67
CA GLU A 69 -3.91 7.79 22.57
C GLU A 69 -3.25 7.42 23.90
N ARG A 70 -3.63 6.28 24.49
CA ARG A 70 -3.00 5.78 25.74
C ARG A 70 -1.60 5.23 25.49
N MET A 71 -1.35 4.67 24.32
CA MET A 71 -0.07 4.10 23.95
C MET A 71 1.01 5.13 23.59
N LEU A 72 0.64 6.41 23.42
CA LEU A 72 1.62 7.50 23.26
C LEU A 72 2.63 7.57 24.41
N GLU A 73 2.24 7.19 25.63
CA GLU A 73 3.13 7.13 26.79
C GLU A 73 4.03 5.88 26.83
N ARG A 74 3.81 4.92 25.92
CA ARG A 74 4.44 3.59 25.88
C ARG A 74 5.26 3.34 24.59
N ASP A 75 5.59 4.40 23.86
CA ASP A 75 6.34 4.34 22.60
C ASP A 75 5.67 3.46 21.51
N GLU A 76 4.35 3.35 21.54
CA GLU A 76 3.54 2.66 20.52
C GLU A 76 2.70 3.67 19.74
N PHE A 77 2.88 3.73 18.42
CA PHE A 77 2.28 4.76 17.57
C PHE A 77 1.63 4.17 16.31
N PHE A 78 0.55 4.81 15.87
CA PHE A 78 -0.07 4.52 14.58
C PHE A 78 -0.17 5.78 13.75
N SER A 79 0.30 5.72 12.51
CA SER A 79 0.20 6.83 11.57
C SER A 79 -0.27 6.36 10.20
N THR A 80 -0.95 7.26 9.48
CA THR A 80 -1.36 7.04 8.10
C THR A 80 -0.82 8.17 7.22
N VAL A 81 -0.27 7.80 6.07
CA VAL A 81 0.32 8.74 5.12
C VAL A 81 -0.24 8.45 3.73
N GLN A 82 -0.83 9.47 3.11
CA GLN A 82 -1.28 9.40 1.74
C GLN A 82 -0.08 9.52 0.79
N ARG A 83 0.01 8.61 -0.19
CA ARG A 83 1.07 8.59 -1.20
C ARG A 83 0.50 8.24 -2.56
N ASP A 84 1.18 8.69 -3.60
CA ASP A 84 0.88 8.31 -4.97
C ASP A 84 1.89 7.24 -5.42
N ILE A 85 1.42 6.19 -6.08
CA ILE A 85 2.28 5.11 -6.60
C ILE A 85 3.15 5.70 -7.71
N GLU A 86 4.47 5.55 -7.57
CA GLU A 86 5.42 5.90 -8.62
C GLU A 86 5.22 4.97 -9.81
N THR A 87 4.84 5.55 -10.94
CA THR A 87 4.86 4.87 -12.23
C THR A 87 6.18 5.21 -12.91
N SER A 88 7.14 4.27 -12.87
CA SER A 88 8.25 4.31 -13.81
C SER A 88 7.65 4.24 -15.22
N ASP A 89 7.96 5.22 -16.07
CA ASP A 89 7.72 5.16 -17.50
C ASP A 89 8.63 4.09 -18.10
N HIS A 90 8.44 2.84 -17.70
CA HIS A 90 8.94 1.72 -18.47
C HIS A 90 8.05 1.69 -19.71
N ALA A 91 8.39 2.56 -20.66
CA ALA A 91 8.06 2.36 -22.06
C ALA A 91 8.42 0.91 -22.31
N GLN A 92 7.38 0.08 -22.41
CA GLN A 92 7.46 -1.32 -22.73
C GLN A 92 8.38 -1.39 -23.94
N ALA A 93 9.62 -1.86 -23.74
CA ALA A 93 10.55 -2.02 -24.84
C ALA A 93 9.87 -2.99 -25.79
N ASP A 94 9.43 -2.45 -26.91
CA ASP A 94 8.71 -3.16 -27.95
C ASP A 94 9.55 -4.41 -28.31
N PRO A 95 9.05 -5.64 -28.13
CA PRO A 95 9.74 -6.81 -28.64
C PRO A 95 9.54 -6.92 -30.16
N ALA A 96 9.63 -5.82 -30.91
CA ALA A 96 9.71 -5.82 -32.36
C ALA A 96 11.17 -6.06 -32.79
N GLY A 97 11.59 -7.32 -32.74
CA GLY A 97 12.93 -7.70 -33.17
C GLY A 97 13.15 -9.17 -33.49
N LEU A 98 12.10 -9.98 -33.64
CA LEU A 98 12.22 -11.33 -34.20
C LEU A 98 11.21 -11.49 -35.34
N GLY A 99 11.55 -10.85 -36.46
CA GLY A 99 10.95 -11.17 -37.75
C GLY A 99 11.36 -12.58 -38.20
N PRO A 100 10.53 -13.25 -39.01
CA PRO A 100 10.63 -14.67 -39.30
C PRO A 100 11.57 -14.93 -40.47
N ASN A 101 12.49 -15.88 -40.34
CA ASN A 101 13.18 -16.45 -41.50
C ASN A 101 12.94 -17.96 -41.49
N SER A 102 11.88 -18.37 -42.20
CA SER A 102 11.69 -19.74 -42.64
C SER A 102 12.85 -20.17 -43.54
N ASP A 103 13.30 -21.39 -43.30
CA ASP A 103 13.85 -22.39 -44.21
C ASP A 103 14.78 -21.96 -45.35
N THR A 104 16.02 -22.49 -45.36
CA THR A 104 16.65 -22.94 -46.60
C THR A 104 17.40 -24.25 -46.37
N GLU A 105 17.07 -25.16 -47.27
CA GLU A 105 17.42 -26.56 -47.43
C GLU A 105 18.91 -26.80 -47.77
N SER A 106 19.39 -28.00 -47.40
CA SER A 106 20.33 -28.87 -48.15
C SER A 106 21.87 -28.74 -48.11
N LEU A 107 22.45 -29.93 -47.91
CA LEU A 107 23.71 -30.53 -48.41
C LEU A 107 25.04 -30.28 -47.66
N ALA A 108 25.48 -31.33 -46.95
CA ALA A 108 26.81 -31.93 -47.09
C ALA A 108 26.75 -33.44 -46.82
#